data_AF-A0A453EGX4-F1
#
_entry.id   AF-A0A453EGX4-F1
#
_cell.length_a   1.000
_cell.length_b   1.000
_cell.length_c   1.000
_cell.angle_alpha   90.00
_cell.angle_beta   90.00
_cell.angle_gamma   90.00
#
_symmetry.space_group_name_H-M   'P 1'
#
loop_
_entity.id
_entity.type
_entity.pdbx_description
1 polymer ?
#
loop_
_entity_poly.entity_id
_entity_poly.type
_entity_poly.pdbx_seq_one_letter_code
_entity_poly.pdbx_strand_id
1 'polypeptide(L)' 'MKKHQMSLQSAMSLVRSKRPQIAPNAGFISQLVNFEKSLQGKIQISLVL' A
#
# COMPACT_ATOMS: atom_id res chain seq x y z
N MET A 1 0.47 0.45 4.04
CA MET A 1 0.29 -0.87 3.40
C MET A 1 0.88 -1.96 4.27
N LYS A 2 2.14 -2.41 4.12
CA LYS A 2 2.75 -3.56 4.84
C LYS A 2 2.48 -3.64 6.36
N LYS A 3 2.91 -2.65 7.15
CA LYS A 3 2.78 -2.68 8.63
C LYS A 3 1.33 -2.71 9.11
N HIS A 4 0.45 -1.99 8.42
CA HIS A 4 -0.94 -1.79 8.82
C HIS A 4 -1.94 -2.65 8.02
N GLN A 5 -1.44 -3.56 7.18
CA GLN A 5 -2.25 -4.40 6.28
C GLN A 5 -3.32 -3.63 5.49
N MET A 6 -2.99 -2.42 5.05
CA MET A 6 -3.89 -1.56 4.28
C MET A 6 -3.66 -1.72 2.78
N SER A 7 -4.76 -1.63 2.02
CA SER A 7 -4.67 -1.43 0.58
C SER A 7 -3.95 -0.12 0.21
N LEU A 8 -3.51 0.00 -1.04
CA LEU A 8 -2.94 1.21 -1.59
C LEU A 8 -3.94 2.37 -1.48
N GLN A 9 -5.21 2.12 -1.80
CA GLN A 9 -6.27 3.11 -1.73
C GLN A 9 -6.46 3.66 -0.31
N SER A 10 -6.58 2.77 0.68
CA SER A 10 -6.74 3.18 2.09
C SER A 10 -5.49 3.90 2.61
N ALA A 11 -4.29 3.43 2.24
CA ALA A 11 -3.05 4.09 2.62
C ALA A 11 -2.92 5.50 2.02
N MET A 12 -3.26 5.69 0.75
CA MET A 12 -3.22 6.99 0.09
C MET A 12 -4.28 7.96 0.65
N SER A 13 -5.47 7.46 1.01
CA SER A 13 -6.48 8.27 1.71
C SER A 13 -5.96 8.79 3.05
N LEU A 14 -5.34 7.92 3.86
CA LEU A 14 -4.75 8.30 5.14
C LEU A 14 -3.59 9.30 5.00
N VAL A 15 -2.74 9.16 3.98
CA VAL A 15 -1.66 10.13 3.74
C VAL A 15 -2.23 11.47 3.30
N ARG A 16 -3.22 11.49 2.40
CA ARG A 16 -3.90 12.72 1.96
C ARG A 16 -4.59 13.46 3.09
N SER A 17 -5.21 12.76 4.05
CA SER A 17 -5.86 13.41 5.19
C SER A 17 -4.88 14.17 6.09
N LYS A 18 -3.60 13.76 6.12
CA LYS A 18 -2.53 14.44 6.88
C LYS A 18 -1.74 15.45 6.04
N ARG A 19 -1.61 15.21 4.75
CA ARG A 19 -0.90 16.09 3.80
C ARG A 19 -1.66 16.12 2.47
N PRO A 20 -2.62 17.05 2.31
CA PRO A 20 -3.49 17.08 1.12
C PRO A 20 -2.74 17.31 -0.20
N GLN A 21 -1.61 18.02 -0.16
CA GLN A 21 -0.79 18.38 -1.34
C GLN A 21 0.13 17.24 -1.84
N ILE A 22 -0.09 15.99 -1.43
CA ILE A 22 0.75 14.90 -1.95
C ILE A 22 0.42 14.60 -3.42
N ALA A 23 1.45 14.56 -4.25
CA ALA A 23 1.35 14.18 -5.65
C ALA A 23 2.52 13.27 -6.02
N PRO A 24 2.44 11.95 -5.73
CA PRO A 24 3.42 11.01 -6.24
C PRO A 24 3.41 11.02 -7.77
N ASN A 25 4.57 10.87 -8.41
CA ASN A 25 4.61 10.70 -9.86
C ASN A 25 4.00 9.35 -10.28
N ALA A 26 3.59 9.23 -11.54
CA ALA A 26 2.95 8.04 -12.07
C ALA A 26 3.81 6.76 -11.91
N GLY A 27 5.13 6.87 -12.07
CA GLY A 27 6.06 5.76 -11.87
C GLY A 27 6.02 5.21 -10.44
N PHE A 28 5.99 6.10 -9.45
CA PHE A 28 5.82 5.72 -8.04
C PHE A 28 4.47 5.06 -7.76
N ILE A 29 3.38 5.56 -8.35
CA ILE A 29 2.07 4.92 -8.21
C ILE A 29 2.09 3.48 -8.77
N SER A 30 2.69 3.27 -9.94
CA SER A 30 2.84 1.93 -10.53
C SER A 30 3.66 0.99 -9.63
N GLN A 31 4.74 1.48 -9.02
CA GLN A 31 5.53 0.71 -8.05
C GLN A 31 4.70 0.33 -6.81
N LEU A 32 3.86 1.24 -6.30
CA LEU A 32 2.99 0.96 -5.17
C LEU A 32 1.90 -0.08 -5.49
N VAL A 33 1.34 -0.07 -6.70
CA VAL A 33 0.40 -1.11 -7.16
C VAL A 33 1.08 -2.48 -7.21
N ASN A 34 2.29 -2.56 -7.77
CA ASN A 34 3.05 -3.83 -7.79
C ASN A 34 3.44 -4.28 -6.37
N PHE A 35 3.77 -3.34 -5.50
CA PHE A 35 4.04 -3.64 -4.10
C PHE A 35 2.82 -4.22 -3.40
N GLU A 36 1.61 -3.68 -3.62
CA GLU A 36 0.36 -4.24 -3.09
C GLU A 36 0.17 -5.71 -3.50
N LYS A 37 0.34 -6.01 -4.78
CA LYS A 37 0.28 -7.39 -5.31
C LYS A 37 1.31 -8.30 -4.64
N SER A 38 2.53 -7.79 -4.42
CA SER A 38 3.59 -8.56 -3.74
C SER A 38 3.27 -8.87 -2.26
N LEU A 39 2.44 -8.05 -1.61
CA LEU A 39 1.96 -8.30 -0.25
C LEU A 39 0.88 -9.39 -0.23
N GLN A 40 -0.01 -9.42 -1.22
CA GLN A 40 -1.04 -10.46 -1.35
C GLN A 40 -0.44 -11.85 -1.56
N GLY A 41 0.66 -11.96 -2.30
CA GLY A 41 1.41 -13.21 -2.46
C GLY A 41 2.14 -13.69 -1.19
N LYS A 42 2.21 -12.87 -0.13
CA LYS A 42 2.87 -13.20 1.15
C LYS A 42 1.90 -13.48 2.30
N ILE A 43 0.59 -13.29 2.10
CA ILE A 43 -0.42 -13.50 3.15
C ILE A 43 -0.71 -15.00 3.40
N GLN A 44 -0.18 -15.92 2.60
CA GLN A 44 -0.47 -17.37 2.71
C GLN A 44 0.40 -18.19 3.69
N ILE A 45 1.42 -17.65 4.38
CA ILE A 45 2.30 -18.50 5.25
C ILE A 45 2.63 -17.86 6.60
N SER A 46 1.75 -17.05 7.18
CA SER A 46 1.94 -16.59 8.56
C SER A 46 0.70 -16.72 9.45
N LEU A 47 -0.30 -17.48 8.98
CA LEU A 47 -1.47 -17.87 9.76
C LEU A 47 -1.47 -19.39 10.03
N VAL A 48 -0.32 -19.93 10.42
CA VAL A 48 -0.22 -21.15 11.21
C VAL A 48 1.01 -20.95 12.09
N LEU A 49 0.78 -20.66 13.37
CA LEU A 49 1.54 -21.03 14.58
C LEU A 49 0.91 -20.29 15.77
#